data_AF-A0AAD8CEF6-F1
#
_entry.id   AF-A0AAD8CEF6-F1
#
_cell.length_a   1.000
_cell.length_b   1.000
_cell.length_c   1.000
_cell.angle_alpha   90.00
_cell.angle_beta   90.00
_cell.angle_gamma   90.00
#
_symmetry.space_group_name_H-M   'P 1'
#
loop_
_entity.id
_entity.type
_entity.pdbx_description
1 polymer ?
#
loop_
_entity_poly.entity_id
_entity_poly.type
_entity_poly.pdbx_seq_one_letter_code
_entity_poly.pdbx_strand_id
1 'polypeptide(L)'
;MILCWAALIVFQLALQAFALVQEGDAAAAAEDFWSSLIYTCFITLWQNRVYIYSVGGVCVGVWMLLQMILTKKKKEISKIGSATSSVSHVKENGHLVQKEQEIHVSRVKIFFGSQTGTAKGFAKDLAKDVETLGLPAEVNDLKGYDPDDSLPDETTSRAVCVFILATYTDGQPTENAEWFCKWLQEASNDFRYGKSYLKGLRYAVFGLGNSVYVGHYNTVGKNVDKWLWMLSGSRIMTRGQGDCNVVKSKSGSVEGDFKAWKSTFLSRLQALVRGEKQACSGDCRKGKCKNKKHQHREENEQNAGTQEEHSSEEIFETSSEEDSSHEEEASRGSVIDVEDLGNVMNHMKKAKKKNETEVKLSKQGPVKSEDAEAREMITPALRDALTKQGYRLIGSHSGVKLCRWTKSMLRGRGGCYKHTFYGIESHRCMETTPSLACANKCVFCWRHHTNPVGTEWRWKMDQPEKILQEAIENHQNMIKQFRGNQTLYDHLVLLRYFTNPLC
;
A
#
# COMPACT_ATOMS: atom_id res chain seq x y z
N MET A 1 -50.61 -32.63 -20.30
CA MET A 1 -51.82 -32.04 -19.69
C MET A 1 -51.93 -30.53 -19.93
N ILE A 2 -50.92 -29.72 -19.62
CA ILE A 2 -50.95 -28.25 -19.81
C ILE A 2 -51.17 -27.84 -21.30
N LEU A 3 -50.50 -28.51 -22.24
CA LEU A 3 -50.70 -28.27 -23.68
C LEU A 3 -52.10 -28.65 -24.18
N CYS A 4 -52.74 -29.63 -23.54
CA CYS A 4 -54.07 -30.08 -23.90
C CYS A 4 -55.15 -29.10 -23.38
N TRP A 5 -54.92 -28.51 -22.21
CA TRP A 5 -55.74 -27.42 -21.67
C TRP A 5 -55.61 -26.13 -22.48
N ALA A 6 -54.41 -25.78 -22.93
CA ALA A 6 -54.20 -24.62 -23.80
C ALA A 6 -54.94 -24.77 -25.14
N ALA A 7 -54.91 -25.97 -25.74
CA ALA A 7 -55.63 -26.25 -26.99
C ALA A 7 -57.16 -26.15 -26.82
N LEU A 8 -57.70 -26.63 -25.69
CA LEU A 8 -59.13 -26.53 -25.36
C LEU A 8 -59.59 -25.08 -25.17
N ILE A 9 -58.77 -24.24 -24.52
CA ILE A 9 -59.09 -22.82 -24.33
C ILE A 9 -59.09 -22.07 -25.67
N VAL A 10 -58.10 -22.34 -26.53
CA VAL A 10 -58.04 -21.73 -27.88
C VAL A 10 -59.24 -22.15 -28.73
N PHE A 11 -59.66 -23.42 -28.63
CA PHE A 11 -60.82 -23.92 -29.35
C PHE A 11 -62.14 -23.31 -28.83
N GLN A 12 -62.28 -23.15 -27.52
CA GLN A 12 -63.45 -22.51 -26.90
C GLN A 12 -63.56 -21.03 -27.29
N LEU A 13 -62.44 -20.30 -27.30
CA LEU A 13 -62.38 -18.89 -27.71
C LEU A 13 -62.65 -18.72 -29.20
N ALA A 14 -62.20 -19.66 -30.04
CA ALA A 14 -62.51 -19.67 -31.47
C ALA A 14 -64.01 -19.87 -31.74
N LEU A 15 -64.69 -20.73 -30.97
CA LEU A 15 -66.14 -20.93 -31.06
C LEU A 15 -66.93 -19.69 -30.59
N GLN A 16 -66.49 -19.02 -29.53
CA GLN A 16 -67.12 -17.77 -29.08
C GLN A 16 -66.91 -16.62 -30.08
N ALA A 17 -65.73 -16.53 -30.69
CA ALA A 17 -65.47 -15.56 -31.75
C ALA A 17 -66.33 -15.82 -33.00
N PHE A 18 -66.56 -17.10 -33.36
CA PHE A 18 -67.42 -17.46 -34.49
C PHE A 18 -68.89 -17.12 -34.25
N ALA A 19 -69.38 -17.29 -33.01
CA ALA A 19 -70.76 -16.93 -32.65
C ALA A 19 -71.02 -15.42 -32.69
N LEU A 20 -70.03 -14.59 -32.32
CA LEU A 20 -70.16 -13.13 -32.32
C LEU A 20 -70.08 -12.49 -33.72
N VAL A 21 -69.55 -13.20 -34.72
CA VAL A 21 -69.50 -12.72 -36.12
C VAL A 21 -70.88 -12.75 -36.80
N GLN A 22 -71.88 -13.44 -36.23
CA GLN A 22 -73.23 -13.52 -36.80
C GLN A 22 -74.16 -12.36 -36.42
N GLU A 23 -73.81 -11.54 -35.42
CA GLU A 23 -74.57 -10.35 -35.03
C GLU A 23 -73.76 -9.10 -35.37
N GLY A 24 -74.22 -8.36 -36.38
CA GLY A 24 -73.49 -7.22 -36.93
C GLY A 24 -73.36 -6.05 -35.95
N ASP A 25 -72.17 -5.90 -35.36
CA ASP A 25 -71.52 -4.61 -35.06
C ASP A 25 -70.03 -4.85 -34.68
N ALA A 26 -69.17 -4.94 -35.70
CA ALA A 26 -67.83 -5.52 -35.59
C ALA A 26 -66.74 -4.61 -34.97
N ALA A 27 -67.00 -3.32 -34.75
CA ALA A 27 -65.97 -2.38 -34.30
C ALA A 27 -65.87 -2.27 -32.77
N ALA A 28 -67.01 -2.20 -32.05
CA ALA A 28 -67.01 -2.09 -30.59
C ALA A 28 -66.67 -3.43 -29.90
N ALA A 29 -67.10 -4.56 -30.48
CA ALA A 29 -66.81 -5.88 -29.93
C ALA A 29 -65.32 -6.28 -30.03
N ALA A 30 -64.58 -5.71 -30.98
CA ALA A 30 -63.17 -6.01 -31.17
C ALA A 30 -62.29 -5.41 -30.05
N GLU A 31 -62.49 -4.16 -29.67
CA GLU A 31 -61.66 -3.51 -28.63
C GLU A 31 -61.87 -4.12 -27.23
N ASP A 32 -63.10 -4.51 -26.89
CA ASP A 32 -63.39 -5.23 -25.63
C ASP A 32 -62.81 -6.65 -25.62
N PHE A 33 -62.77 -7.33 -26.79
CA PHE A 33 -62.17 -8.65 -26.92
C PHE A 33 -60.64 -8.61 -26.72
N TRP A 34 -59.94 -7.66 -27.35
CA TRP A 34 -58.49 -7.51 -27.17
C TRP A 34 -58.14 -7.12 -25.73
N SER A 35 -58.92 -6.24 -25.11
CA SER A 35 -58.72 -5.84 -23.71
C SER A 35 -58.92 -7.00 -22.74
N SER A 36 -59.93 -7.83 -22.97
CA SER A 36 -60.19 -9.05 -22.18
C SER A 36 -59.11 -10.12 -22.40
N LEU A 37 -58.63 -10.29 -23.63
CA LEU A 37 -57.56 -11.24 -23.96
C LEU A 37 -56.22 -10.83 -23.33
N ILE A 38 -55.91 -9.53 -23.33
CA ILE A 38 -54.71 -8.98 -22.69
C ILE A 38 -54.82 -9.13 -21.17
N TYR A 39 -55.96 -8.78 -20.58
CA TYR A 39 -56.17 -8.88 -19.13
C TYR A 39 -56.11 -10.33 -18.63
N THR A 40 -56.68 -11.28 -19.36
CA THR A 40 -56.60 -12.72 -19.05
C THR A 40 -55.20 -13.28 -19.25
N CYS A 41 -54.45 -12.84 -20.27
CA CYS A 41 -53.03 -13.17 -20.42
C CYS A 41 -52.18 -12.65 -19.25
N PHE A 42 -52.39 -11.40 -18.83
CA PHE A 42 -51.65 -10.83 -17.70
C PHE A 42 -52.00 -11.50 -16.37
N ILE A 43 -53.27 -11.83 -16.13
CA ILE A 43 -53.69 -12.55 -14.93
C ILE A 43 -53.15 -13.99 -14.91
N THR A 44 -53.16 -14.70 -16.04
CA THR A 44 -52.61 -16.06 -16.13
C THR A 44 -51.09 -16.09 -15.98
N LEU A 45 -50.36 -15.09 -16.51
CA LEU A 45 -48.94 -14.87 -16.24
C LEU A 45 -48.69 -14.53 -14.76
N TRP A 46 -49.54 -13.72 -14.15
CA TRP A 46 -49.44 -13.37 -12.73
C TRP A 46 -49.74 -14.55 -11.80
N GLN A 47 -50.72 -15.40 -12.13
CA GLN A 47 -51.03 -16.62 -11.35
C GLN A 47 -49.94 -17.68 -11.48
N ASN A 48 -49.30 -17.79 -12.66
CA ASN A 48 -48.21 -18.74 -12.88
C ASN A 48 -46.81 -18.15 -12.61
N ARG A 49 -46.70 -16.93 -12.05
CA ARG A 49 -45.42 -16.26 -11.80
C ARG A 49 -44.48 -17.10 -10.93
N VAL A 50 -45.02 -17.82 -9.95
CA VAL A 50 -44.23 -18.68 -9.07
C VAL A 50 -43.60 -19.84 -9.84
N TYR A 51 -44.31 -20.39 -10.84
CA TYR A 51 -43.78 -21.44 -11.72
C TYR A 51 -42.75 -20.91 -12.70
N ILE A 52 -42.96 -19.70 -13.23
CA ILE A 52 -41.98 -19.04 -14.13
C ILE A 52 -40.69 -18.73 -13.35
N TYR A 53 -40.80 -18.21 -12.13
CA TYR A 53 -39.65 -17.94 -11.27
C TYR A 53 -38.98 -19.21 -10.76
N SER A 54 -39.72 -20.28 -10.49
CA SER A 54 -39.12 -21.56 -10.07
C SER A 54 -38.32 -22.19 -11.21
N VAL A 55 -38.85 -22.19 -12.44
CA VAL A 55 -38.11 -22.66 -13.63
C VAL A 55 -36.90 -21.79 -13.90
N GLY A 56 -37.04 -20.45 -13.82
CA GLY A 56 -35.91 -19.53 -13.95
C GLY A 56 -34.82 -19.77 -12.91
N GLY A 57 -35.21 -19.98 -11.64
CA GLY A 57 -34.30 -20.30 -10.55
C GLY A 57 -33.57 -21.63 -10.75
N VAL A 58 -34.26 -22.68 -11.23
CA VAL A 58 -33.64 -23.97 -11.56
C VAL A 58 -32.65 -23.81 -12.71
N CYS A 59 -33.01 -23.08 -13.77
CA CYS A 59 -32.12 -22.83 -14.90
C CYS A 59 -30.85 -22.06 -14.48
N VAL A 60 -30.98 -21.04 -13.64
CA VAL A 60 -29.83 -20.29 -13.10
C VAL A 60 -29.00 -21.16 -12.16
N GLY A 61 -29.63 -22.01 -11.34
CA GLY A 61 -28.94 -22.96 -10.48
C GLY A 61 -28.14 -24.00 -11.27
N VAL A 62 -28.73 -24.57 -12.32
CA VAL A 62 -28.06 -25.50 -13.24
C VAL A 62 -26.92 -24.80 -13.98
N TRP A 63 -27.10 -23.54 -14.41
CA TRP A 63 -26.05 -22.76 -15.04
C TRP A 63 -24.88 -22.46 -14.09
N MET A 64 -25.16 -22.09 -12.84
CA MET A 64 -24.15 -21.90 -11.78
C MET A 64 -23.39 -23.20 -11.48
N LEU A 65 -24.09 -24.35 -11.41
CA LEU A 65 -23.46 -25.65 -11.20
C LEU A 65 -22.57 -26.06 -12.38
N LEU A 66 -23.02 -25.82 -13.61
CA LEU A 66 -22.20 -26.00 -14.82
C LEU A 66 -20.97 -25.10 -14.81
N GLN A 67 -21.10 -23.82 -14.44
CA GLN A 67 -19.96 -22.91 -14.29
C GLN A 67 -19.00 -23.37 -13.19
N MET A 68 -19.50 -23.88 -12.07
CA MET A 68 -18.66 -24.45 -11.01
C MET A 68 -17.92 -25.71 -11.44
N ILE A 69 -18.54 -26.58 -12.24
CA ILE A 69 -17.90 -27.79 -12.79
C ILE A 69 -16.87 -27.41 -13.85
N LEU A 70 -17.18 -26.47 -14.74
CA LEU A 70 -16.25 -25.96 -15.75
C LEU A 70 -15.06 -25.23 -15.13
N THR A 71 -15.28 -24.45 -14.08
CA THR A 71 -14.20 -23.77 -13.33
C THR A 71 -13.38 -24.74 -12.49
N LYS A 72 -13.98 -25.78 -11.88
CA LYS A 72 -13.24 -26.89 -11.25
C LYS A 72 -12.39 -27.63 -12.27
N LYS A 73 -12.93 -27.96 -13.45
CA LYS A 73 -12.17 -28.61 -14.54
C LYS A 73 -11.05 -27.72 -15.05
N LYS A 74 -11.27 -26.40 -15.15
CA LYS A 74 -10.24 -25.40 -15.48
C LYS A 74 -9.16 -25.27 -14.38
N LYS A 75 -9.54 -25.41 -13.11
CA LYS A 75 -8.62 -25.39 -11.94
C LYS A 75 -7.83 -26.70 -11.79
N GLU A 76 -8.42 -27.84 -12.16
CA GLU A 76 -7.74 -29.14 -12.30
C GLU A 76 -6.77 -29.11 -13.49
N ILE A 77 -7.19 -28.57 -14.65
CA ILE A 77 -6.30 -28.38 -15.82
C ILE A 77 -5.20 -27.37 -15.52
N SER A 78 -5.45 -26.32 -14.72
CA SER A 78 -4.39 -25.40 -14.28
C SER A 78 -3.49 -26.00 -13.19
N LYS A 79 -3.99 -26.93 -12.37
CA LYS A 79 -3.17 -27.72 -11.43
C LYS A 79 -2.29 -28.71 -12.18
N ILE A 80 -2.80 -29.34 -13.23
CA ILE A 80 -2.03 -30.24 -14.11
C ILE A 80 -1.02 -29.42 -14.94
N GLY A 81 -1.38 -28.22 -15.40
CA GLY A 81 -0.46 -27.29 -16.09
C GLY A 81 0.59 -26.62 -15.17
N SER A 82 0.36 -26.57 -13.86
CA SER A 82 1.32 -26.16 -12.84
C SER A 82 2.10 -27.34 -12.25
N ALA A 83 1.78 -28.58 -12.64
CA ALA A 83 2.44 -29.81 -12.25
C ALA A 83 3.27 -30.42 -13.40
N THR A 84 3.73 -29.60 -14.35
CA THR A 84 4.85 -29.97 -15.22
C THR A 84 6.15 -29.55 -14.53
N SER A 85 6.44 -30.19 -13.41
CA SER A 85 7.80 -30.27 -12.89
C SER A 85 8.61 -31.07 -13.91
N SER A 86 9.74 -30.51 -14.34
CA SER A 86 10.74 -31.25 -15.10
C SER A 86 11.29 -32.40 -14.25
N VAL A 87 10.71 -33.59 -14.41
CA VAL A 87 11.20 -34.83 -13.82
C VAL A 87 12.38 -35.31 -14.67
N SER A 88 13.60 -35.15 -14.18
CA SER A 88 14.74 -35.94 -14.66
C SER A 88 14.83 -37.23 -13.84
N HIS A 89 14.56 -38.37 -14.49
CA HIS A 89 14.77 -39.69 -13.91
C HIS A 89 16.26 -40.03 -13.97
N VAL A 90 16.93 -40.11 -12.82
CA VAL A 90 18.19 -40.84 -12.67
C VAL A 90 17.93 -42.02 -11.75
N LYS A 91 18.18 -43.24 -12.26
CA LYS A 91 18.05 -44.47 -11.47
C LYS A 91 19.30 -44.66 -10.63
N GLU A 92 19.14 -44.65 -9.31
CA GLU A 92 20.05 -45.36 -8.43
C GLU A 92 19.26 -45.99 -7.27
N ASN A 93 19.35 -47.32 -7.17
CA ASN A 93 18.94 -48.18 -6.06
C ASN A 93 17.58 -47.90 -5.39
N GLY A 94 16.50 -48.24 -6.09
CA GLY A 94 15.36 -48.96 -5.51
C GLY A 94 14.46 -48.25 -4.48
N HIS A 95 14.61 -46.95 -4.22
CA HIS A 95 13.69 -46.22 -3.33
C HIS A 95 13.34 -44.83 -3.88
N LEU A 96 12.05 -44.59 -4.13
CA LEU A 96 11.52 -43.31 -4.60
C LEU A 96 11.44 -42.32 -3.42
N VAL A 97 12.49 -41.52 -3.24
CA VAL A 97 12.45 -40.35 -2.36
C VAL A 97 12.08 -39.13 -3.21
N GLN A 98 10.87 -38.59 -3.02
CA GLN A 98 10.51 -37.29 -3.57
C GLN A 98 11.28 -36.20 -2.82
N LYS A 99 12.32 -35.64 -3.45
CA LYS A 99 13.04 -34.49 -2.92
C LYS A 99 12.29 -33.23 -3.34
N GLU A 100 11.56 -32.60 -2.43
CA GLU A 100 10.90 -31.31 -2.64
C GLU A 100 11.98 -30.26 -2.97
N GLN A 101 11.95 -29.69 -4.18
CA GLN A 101 12.94 -28.68 -4.58
C GLN A 101 12.66 -27.36 -3.84
N GLU A 102 13.64 -26.86 -3.08
CA GLU A 102 13.54 -25.55 -2.42
C GLU A 102 13.45 -24.42 -3.47
N ILE A 103 12.32 -23.72 -3.51
CA ILE A 103 12.12 -22.57 -4.42
C ILE A 103 12.86 -21.35 -3.87
N HIS A 104 14.02 -21.03 -4.45
CA HIS A 104 14.81 -19.86 -4.06
C HIS A 104 14.37 -18.54 -4.72
N VAL A 105 13.74 -18.61 -5.89
CA VAL A 105 13.18 -17.47 -6.64
C VAL A 105 11.82 -17.87 -7.17
N SER A 106 10.78 -17.12 -6.80
CA SER A 106 9.40 -17.45 -7.17
C SER A 106 8.95 -16.80 -8.48
N ARG A 107 9.34 -15.55 -8.73
CA ARG A 107 8.99 -14.74 -9.91
C ARG A 107 9.92 -13.52 -10.03
N VAL A 108 9.87 -12.85 -11.18
CA VAL A 108 10.56 -11.57 -11.42
C VAL A 108 9.53 -10.49 -11.76
N LYS A 109 9.60 -9.35 -11.07
CA LYS A 109 8.79 -8.17 -11.36
C LYS A 109 9.66 -7.07 -11.95
N ILE A 110 9.28 -6.52 -13.09
CA ILE A 110 10.07 -5.57 -13.85
C ILE A 110 9.27 -4.27 -13.95
N PHE A 111 9.76 -3.23 -13.29
CA PHE A 111 9.18 -1.90 -13.27
C PHE A 111 9.91 -0.99 -14.25
N PHE A 112 9.17 -0.15 -14.98
CA PHE A 112 9.78 0.80 -15.90
C PHE A 112 9.34 2.25 -15.66
N GLY A 113 10.30 3.16 -15.77
CA GLY A 113 10.11 4.62 -15.85
C GLY A 113 10.57 5.11 -17.22
N SER A 114 9.64 5.57 -18.06
CA SER A 114 9.88 5.83 -19.48
C SER A 114 9.05 6.99 -20.02
N GLN A 115 9.69 7.92 -20.74
CA GLN A 115 9.00 9.00 -21.48
C GLN A 115 8.75 8.61 -22.95
N THR A 116 9.79 8.19 -23.66
CA THR A 116 9.76 7.89 -25.12
C THR A 116 9.54 6.41 -25.44
N GLY A 117 9.57 5.53 -24.44
CA GLY A 117 9.29 4.10 -24.60
C GLY A 117 10.51 3.18 -24.54
N THR A 118 11.74 3.71 -24.55
CA THR A 118 12.97 2.89 -24.54
C THR A 118 13.05 1.97 -23.33
N ALA A 119 12.87 2.51 -22.11
CA ALA A 119 12.89 1.72 -20.89
C ALA A 119 11.74 0.69 -20.83
N LYS A 120 10.58 1.01 -21.39
CA LYS A 120 9.46 0.07 -21.55
C LYS A 120 9.80 -1.07 -22.52
N GLY A 121 10.50 -0.77 -23.61
CA GLY A 121 11.01 -1.75 -24.56
C GLY A 121 11.99 -2.71 -23.89
N PHE A 122 12.96 -2.18 -23.15
CA PHE A 122 13.93 -2.98 -22.38
C PHE A 122 13.27 -3.85 -21.32
N ALA A 123 12.25 -3.35 -20.62
CA ALA A 123 11.50 -4.14 -19.65
C ALA A 123 10.80 -5.34 -20.28
N LYS A 124 10.17 -5.15 -21.45
CA LYS A 124 9.54 -6.24 -22.22
C LYS A 124 10.55 -7.24 -22.77
N ASP A 125 11.70 -6.76 -23.24
CA ASP A 125 12.77 -7.60 -23.75
C ASP A 125 13.36 -8.49 -22.63
N LEU A 126 13.61 -7.91 -21.45
CA LEU A 126 14.05 -8.66 -20.28
C LEU A 126 13.00 -9.69 -19.81
N ALA A 127 11.72 -9.34 -19.83
CA ALA A 127 10.65 -10.25 -19.43
C ALA A 127 10.64 -11.52 -20.29
N LYS A 128 10.76 -11.39 -21.61
CA LYS A 128 10.85 -12.53 -22.54
C LYS A 128 12.02 -13.44 -22.20
N ASP A 129 13.20 -12.88 -21.96
CA ASP A 129 14.38 -13.68 -21.61
C ASP A 129 14.22 -14.37 -20.25
N VAL A 130 13.60 -13.72 -19.27
CA VAL A 130 13.29 -14.36 -17.97
C VAL A 130 12.28 -15.51 -18.14
N GLU A 131 11.27 -15.35 -18.99
CA GLU A 131 10.30 -16.41 -19.30
C GLU A 131 10.99 -17.61 -19.98
N THR A 132 12.00 -17.39 -20.83
CA THR A 132 12.79 -18.50 -21.40
C THR A 132 13.59 -19.30 -20.35
N LEU A 133 13.86 -18.71 -19.19
CA LEU A 133 14.46 -19.41 -18.04
C LEU A 133 13.43 -20.22 -17.23
N GLY A 134 12.16 -20.22 -17.63
CA GLY A 134 11.08 -20.92 -16.93
C GLY A 134 10.56 -20.19 -15.69
N LEU A 135 10.89 -18.90 -15.51
CA LEU A 135 10.43 -18.09 -14.39
C LEU A 135 9.26 -17.18 -14.82
N PRO A 136 8.22 -17.03 -13.99
CA PRO A 136 7.16 -16.04 -14.26
C PRO A 136 7.74 -14.62 -14.21
N ALA A 137 7.51 -13.85 -15.27
CA ALA A 137 7.88 -12.44 -15.36
C ALA A 137 6.63 -11.54 -15.43
N GLU A 138 6.64 -10.43 -14.70
CA GLU A 138 5.58 -9.42 -14.73
C GLU A 138 6.19 -8.06 -15.08
N VAL A 139 5.59 -7.32 -16.01
CA VAL A 139 6.05 -5.98 -16.40
C VAL A 139 5.02 -4.95 -15.96
N ASN A 140 5.42 -4.03 -15.08
CA ASN A 140 4.54 -3.06 -14.45
C ASN A 140 4.99 -1.62 -14.74
N ASP A 141 4.03 -0.77 -15.08
CA ASP A 141 4.24 0.68 -15.16
C ASP A 141 4.24 1.27 -13.74
N LEU A 142 5.23 2.11 -13.43
CA LEU A 142 5.32 2.77 -12.13
C LEU A 142 4.18 3.76 -11.87
N LYS A 143 3.48 4.25 -12.90
CA LYS A 143 2.39 5.24 -12.71
C LYS A 143 1.21 4.68 -11.93
N GLY A 144 0.90 3.39 -12.12
CA GLY A 144 -0.19 2.69 -11.46
C GLY A 144 0.23 1.87 -10.24
N TYR A 145 1.51 1.94 -9.83
CA TYR A 145 2.04 1.15 -8.75
C TYR A 145 2.00 1.93 -7.43
N ASP A 146 1.37 1.37 -6.40
CA ASP A 146 1.42 1.94 -5.04
C ASP A 146 2.55 1.28 -4.23
N PRO A 147 3.69 1.96 -4.03
CA PRO A 147 4.84 1.39 -3.36
C PRO A 147 4.62 1.16 -1.85
N ASP A 148 3.70 1.88 -1.21
CA ASP A 148 3.50 1.79 0.24
C ASP A 148 2.75 0.51 0.65
N ASP A 149 1.87 0.01 -0.22
CA ASP A 149 1.21 -1.29 -0.02
C ASP A 149 1.99 -2.43 -0.68
N SER A 150 2.55 -2.22 -1.87
CA SER A 150 3.00 -3.33 -2.71
C SER A 150 4.45 -3.77 -2.46
N LEU A 151 5.37 -2.84 -2.14
CA LEU A 151 6.79 -3.21 -1.93
C LEU A 151 7.03 -4.11 -0.70
N PRO A 152 6.34 -3.89 0.46
CA PRO A 152 6.50 -4.77 1.61
C PRO A 152 6.12 -6.23 1.31
N ASP A 153 5.09 -6.47 0.50
CA ASP A 153 4.68 -7.82 0.12
C ASP A 153 5.78 -8.55 -0.67
N GLU A 154 6.56 -7.81 -1.48
CA GLU A 154 7.67 -8.38 -2.25
C GLU A 154 8.88 -8.80 -1.40
N THR A 155 8.98 -8.30 -0.16
CA THR A 155 10.03 -8.74 0.77
C THR A 155 9.87 -10.20 1.19
N THR A 156 8.63 -10.69 1.20
CA THR A 156 8.27 -12.04 1.66
C THR A 156 8.07 -13.00 0.49
N SER A 157 7.67 -12.50 -0.68
CA SER A 157 7.30 -13.30 -1.85
C SER A 157 8.45 -14.07 -2.50
N ARG A 158 9.71 -13.90 -2.05
CA ARG A 158 10.93 -14.37 -2.74
C ARG A 158 10.96 -13.93 -4.22
N ALA A 159 10.31 -12.82 -4.56
CA ALA A 159 10.43 -12.23 -5.87
C ALA A 159 11.79 -11.53 -6.04
N VAL A 160 12.13 -11.23 -7.28
CA VAL A 160 13.23 -10.32 -7.64
C VAL A 160 12.62 -9.13 -8.36
N CYS A 161 12.84 -7.92 -7.84
CA CYS A 161 12.34 -6.68 -8.42
C CYS A 161 13.42 -6.01 -9.28
N VAL A 162 13.10 -5.68 -10.52
CA VAL A 162 14.00 -4.99 -11.45
C VAL A 162 13.42 -3.63 -11.77
N PHE A 163 14.23 -2.58 -11.63
CA PHE A 163 13.82 -1.21 -11.94
C PHE A 163 14.61 -0.70 -13.15
N ILE A 164 13.92 -0.41 -14.25
CA ILE A 164 14.50 0.15 -15.48
C ILE A 164 14.03 1.59 -15.61
N LEU A 165 14.90 2.55 -15.32
CA LEU A 165 14.49 3.94 -15.11
C LEU A 165 15.26 4.90 -16.01
N ALA A 166 14.56 5.67 -16.83
CA ALA A 166 15.15 6.78 -17.55
C ALA A 166 15.27 8.03 -16.66
N THR A 167 16.38 8.75 -16.83
CA THR A 167 16.56 10.10 -16.29
C THR A 167 16.15 11.11 -17.36
N TYR A 168 15.34 12.08 -16.98
CA TYR A 168 14.85 13.14 -17.87
C TYR A 168 15.52 14.49 -17.54
N THR A 169 14.88 15.61 -17.92
CA THR A 169 15.37 16.97 -17.73
C THR A 169 15.83 17.24 -16.29
N ASP A 170 16.97 17.91 -16.14
CA ASP A 170 17.55 18.33 -14.85
C ASP A 170 17.68 17.21 -13.81
N GLY A 171 17.87 15.97 -14.27
CA GLY A 171 18.04 14.81 -13.39
C GLY A 171 16.75 14.30 -12.76
N GLN A 172 15.60 14.77 -13.23
CA GLN A 172 14.27 14.37 -12.74
C GLN A 172 13.85 13.00 -13.30
N PRO A 173 12.98 12.27 -12.58
CA PRO A 173 12.35 11.05 -13.11
C PRO A 173 11.42 11.36 -14.29
N THR A 174 11.09 10.33 -15.05
CA THR A 174 10.02 10.41 -16.05
C THR A 174 8.65 10.59 -15.36
N GLU A 175 7.67 11.16 -16.07
CA GLU A 175 6.34 11.46 -15.49
C GLU A 175 5.69 10.22 -14.86
N ASN A 176 5.82 9.06 -15.52
CA ASN A 176 5.26 7.81 -15.04
C ASN A 176 5.97 7.24 -13.78
N ALA A 177 7.17 7.72 -13.44
CA ALA A 177 7.95 7.27 -12.29
C ALA A 177 8.08 8.34 -11.19
N GLU A 178 7.52 9.53 -11.39
CA GLU A 178 7.66 10.68 -10.49
C GLU A 178 7.17 10.37 -9.07
N TRP A 179 5.93 9.87 -8.95
CA TRP A 179 5.34 9.52 -7.66
C TRP A 179 6.18 8.48 -6.91
N PHE A 180 6.63 7.43 -7.62
CA PHE A 180 7.45 6.38 -7.03
C PHE A 180 8.78 6.93 -6.49
N CYS A 181 9.47 7.75 -7.27
CA CYS A 181 10.76 8.33 -6.87
C CYS A 181 10.59 9.29 -5.69
N LYS A 182 9.56 10.14 -5.71
CA LYS A 182 9.23 11.04 -4.60
C LYS A 182 8.93 10.28 -3.32
N TRP A 183 8.05 9.28 -3.39
CA TRP A 183 7.71 8.44 -2.24
C TRP A 183 8.96 7.75 -1.67
N LEU A 184 9.81 7.18 -2.53
CA LEU A 184 10.99 6.45 -2.09
C LEU A 184 12.03 7.37 -1.44
N GLN A 185 12.18 8.59 -1.96
CA GLN A 185 13.00 9.63 -1.35
C GLN A 185 12.49 10.00 0.04
N GLU A 186 11.20 10.31 0.16
CA GLU A 186 10.55 10.66 1.43
C GLU A 186 10.67 9.51 2.43
N ALA A 187 10.30 8.28 2.02
CA ALA A 187 10.36 7.09 2.85
C ALA A 187 11.79 6.79 3.35
N SER A 188 12.80 7.02 2.52
CA SER A 188 14.20 6.78 2.91
C SER A 188 14.74 7.79 3.94
N ASN A 189 14.15 8.98 4.03
CA ASN A 189 14.57 10.05 4.94
C ASN A 189 13.62 10.22 6.15
N ASP A 190 12.41 9.66 6.08
CA ASP A 190 11.39 9.79 7.11
C ASP A 190 11.60 8.78 8.23
N PHE A 191 11.70 9.29 9.46
CA PHE A 191 11.89 8.50 10.69
C PHE A 191 10.76 7.50 10.97
N ARG A 192 9.58 7.68 10.36
CA ARG A 192 8.45 6.75 10.49
C ARG A 192 8.71 5.42 9.79
N TYR A 193 9.49 5.44 8.71
CA TYR A 193 9.93 4.20 8.06
C TYR A 193 11.20 3.71 8.75
N GLY A 194 11.12 2.49 9.30
CA GLY A 194 12.31 1.87 9.88
C GLY A 194 13.38 1.65 8.80
N LYS A 195 14.66 1.80 9.14
CA LYS A 195 15.78 1.50 8.21
C LYS A 195 15.71 0.09 7.61
N SER A 196 15.00 -0.83 8.27
CA SER A 196 14.76 -2.21 7.82
C SER A 196 13.44 -2.41 7.06
N TYR A 197 12.80 -1.36 6.56
CA TYR A 197 11.47 -1.43 5.95
C TYR A 197 11.39 -2.42 4.78
N LEU A 198 12.41 -2.44 3.92
CA LEU A 198 12.51 -3.33 2.75
C LEU A 198 13.47 -4.49 3.00
N LYS A 199 13.69 -4.89 4.25
CA LYS A 199 14.56 -6.03 4.59
C LYS A 199 14.00 -7.32 3.97
N GLY A 200 14.76 -7.90 3.05
CA GLY A 200 14.35 -9.11 2.31
C GLY A 200 14.02 -8.83 0.84
N LEU A 201 13.74 -7.58 0.47
CA LEU A 201 13.56 -7.19 -0.93
C LEU A 201 14.85 -7.46 -1.71
N ARG A 202 14.78 -8.25 -2.78
CA ARG A 202 15.90 -8.48 -3.69
C ARG A 202 15.69 -7.66 -4.94
N TYR A 203 16.62 -6.77 -5.26
CA TYR A 203 16.43 -5.84 -6.35
C TYR A 203 17.66 -5.63 -7.25
N ALA A 204 17.40 -5.24 -8.49
CA ALA A 204 18.39 -4.75 -9.45
C ALA A 204 17.89 -3.47 -10.12
N VAL A 205 18.80 -2.57 -10.49
CA VAL A 205 18.47 -1.30 -11.13
C VAL A 205 19.30 -1.12 -12.39
N PHE A 206 18.64 -0.75 -13.48
CA PHE A 206 19.28 -0.29 -14.71
C PHE A 206 18.80 1.14 -15.01
N GLY A 207 19.72 2.08 -14.96
CA GLY A 207 19.44 3.47 -15.33
C GLY A 207 19.70 3.70 -16.81
N LEU A 208 18.81 4.45 -17.48
CA LEU A 208 19.06 5.04 -18.78
C LEU A 208 19.39 6.53 -18.59
N GLY A 209 20.52 6.96 -19.13
CA GLY A 209 20.93 8.36 -19.09
C GLY A 209 21.79 8.70 -20.29
N ASN A 210 22.28 9.94 -20.33
CA ASN A 210 23.17 10.41 -21.38
C ASN A 210 24.31 11.22 -20.73
N SER A 211 25.55 10.79 -20.92
CA SER A 211 26.74 11.39 -20.28
C SER A 211 27.08 12.79 -20.80
N VAL A 212 26.41 13.27 -21.86
CA VAL A 212 26.44 14.67 -22.27
C VAL A 212 25.91 15.57 -21.14
N TYR A 213 24.94 15.10 -20.36
CA TYR A 213 24.43 15.79 -19.19
C TYR A 213 25.29 15.44 -17.95
N VAL A 214 26.49 15.99 -17.88
CA VAL A 214 27.51 15.64 -16.88
C VAL A 214 26.99 15.73 -15.43
N GLY A 215 26.25 16.79 -15.10
CA GLY A 215 25.68 17.00 -13.75
C GLY A 215 24.55 16.03 -13.40
N HIS A 216 23.87 15.46 -14.40
CA HIS A 216 22.65 14.67 -14.20
C HIS A 216 22.71 13.27 -14.83
N TYR A 217 23.91 12.78 -15.15
CA TYR A 217 24.07 11.48 -15.79
C TYR A 217 23.55 10.35 -14.89
N ASN A 218 22.47 9.69 -15.32
CA ASN A 218 21.86 8.55 -14.64
C ASN A 218 21.40 8.85 -13.19
N THR A 219 21.06 10.10 -12.88
CA THR A 219 20.70 10.54 -11.52
C THR A 219 19.56 9.74 -10.92
N VAL A 220 18.49 9.49 -11.67
CA VAL A 220 17.30 8.76 -11.16
C VAL A 220 17.66 7.32 -10.80
N GLY A 221 18.37 6.62 -11.69
CA GLY A 221 18.84 5.25 -11.43
C GLY A 221 19.80 5.18 -10.24
N LYS A 222 20.69 6.17 -10.08
CA LYS A 222 21.58 6.29 -8.91
C LYS A 222 20.80 6.49 -7.61
N ASN A 223 19.80 7.37 -7.64
CA ASN A 223 19.00 7.73 -6.48
C ASN A 223 18.11 6.58 -6.02
N VAL A 224 17.35 5.94 -6.92
CA VAL A 224 16.49 4.79 -6.56
C VAL A 224 17.32 3.64 -5.98
N ASP A 225 18.47 3.35 -6.59
CA ASP A 225 19.37 2.33 -6.07
C ASP A 225 19.94 2.67 -4.69
N LYS A 226 20.21 3.96 -4.41
CA LYS A 226 20.63 4.43 -3.08
C LYS A 226 19.49 4.33 -2.07
N TRP A 227 18.29 4.80 -2.40
CA TRP A 227 17.15 4.83 -1.48
C TRP A 227 16.65 3.42 -1.13
N LEU A 228 16.58 2.51 -2.10
CA LEU A 228 16.27 1.08 -1.84
C LEU A 228 17.29 0.45 -0.88
N TRP A 229 18.58 0.78 -1.05
CA TRP A 229 19.63 0.30 -0.16
C TRP A 229 19.51 0.87 1.26
N MET A 230 19.18 2.17 1.40
CA MET A 230 18.99 2.80 2.71
C MET A 230 17.82 2.20 3.50
N LEU A 231 16.80 1.67 2.80
CA LEU A 231 15.67 0.94 3.39
C LEU A 231 15.97 -0.56 3.62
N SER A 232 17.24 -0.98 3.57
CA SER A 232 17.72 -2.37 3.73
C SER A 232 17.31 -3.34 2.61
N GLY A 233 17.03 -2.85 1.40
CA GLY A 233 16.92 -3.68 0.22
C GLY A 233 18.25 -4.38 -0.12
N SER A 234 18.18 -5.63 -0.54
CA SER A 234 19.34 -6.43 -0.95
C SER A 234 19.56 -6.32 -2.46
N ARG A 235 20.63 -5.63 -2.85
CA ARG A 235 21.06 -5.54 -4.26
C ARG A 235 21.58 -6.90 -4.73
N ILE A 236 21.06 -7.42 -5.84
CA ILE A 236 21.51 -8.73 -6.38
C ILE A 236 22.74 -8.64 -7.29
N MET A 237 22.99 -7.47 -7.88
CA MET A 237 24.16 -7.14 -8.72
C MET A 237 24.35 -5.63 -8.81
N THR A 238 25.52 -5.19 -9.24
CA THR A 238 25.82 -3.78 -9.46
C THR A 238 24.80 -3.10 -10.39
N ARG A 239 24.36 -1.90 -10.00
CA ARG A 239 23.47 -1.07 -10.82
C ARG A 239 24.06 -0.86 -12.21
N GLY A 240 23.25 -1.08 -13.24
CA GLY A 240 23.61 -0.76 -14.63
C GLY A 240 23.41 0.71 -14.95
N GLN A 241 24.28 1.24 -15.80
CA GLN A 241 24.23 2.63 -16.28
C GLN A 241 24.36 2.59 -17.80
N GLY A 242 23.23 2.71 -18.49
CA GLY A 242 23.21 2.85 -19.94
C GLY A 242 23.46 4.29 -20.35
N ASP A 243 24.28 4.48 -21.38
CA ASP A 243 24.62 5.79 -21.92
C ASP A 243 24.13 5.93 -23.36
N CYS A 244 23.24 6.91 -23.61
CA CYS A 244 22.82 7.26 -24.97
C CYS A 244 23.92 7.97 -25.77
N ASN A 245 25.00 8.43 -25.13
CA ASN A 245 26.16 8.97 -25.82
C ASN A 245 27.02 7.82 -26.38
N VAL A 246 26.92 7.59 -27.69
CA VAL A 246 27.66 6.55 -28.44
C VAL A 246 29.17 6.61 -28.19
N VAL A 247 29.74 7.81 -28.01
CA VAL A 247 31.20 8.00 -27.85
C VAL A 247 31.70 7.55 -26.48
N LYS A 248 30.89 7.73 -25.44
CA LYS A 248 31.26 7.42 -24.05
C LYS A 248 30.62 6.14 -23.51
N SER A 249 29.63 5.59 -24.21
CA SER A 249 29.03 4.29 -23.89
C SER A 249 30.08 3.19 -23.94
N LYS A 250 30.03 2.27 -22.98
CA LYS A 250 31.02 1.18 -22.87
C LYS A 250 30.90 0.18 -24.02
N SER A 251 29.71 0.09 -24.61
CA SER A 251 29.41 -0.82 -25.71
C SER A 251 28.87 -0.09 -26.95
N GLY A 252 29.12 1.22 -27.03
CA GLY A 252 28.76 2.06 -28.16
C GLY A 252 27.28 2.43 -28.27
N SER A 253 26.39 1.91 -27.43
CA SER A 253 25.00 2.38 -27.35
C SER A 253 24.33 1.99 -26.03
N VAL A 254 23.23 2.66 -25.69
CA VAL A 254 22.42 2.32 -24.52
C VAL A 254 21.84 0.90 -24.61
N GLU A 255 21.50 0.43 -25.82
CA GLU A 255 21.05 -0.95 -26.09
C GLU A 255 22.18 -1.96 -25.87
N GLY A 256 23.41 -1.62 -26.28
CA GLY A 256 24.59 -2.44 -25.99
C GLY A 256 24.81 -2.56 -24.48
N ASP A 257 24.72 -1.44 -23.76
CA ASP A 257 24.98 -1.40 -22.32
C ASP A 257 23.91 -2.20 -21.57
N PHE A 258 22.67 -2.09 -22.04
CA PHE A 258 21.56 -2.90 -21.57
C PHE A 258 21.77 -4.39 -21.86
N LYS A 259 22.21 -4.79 -23.06
CA LYS A 259 22.48 -6.20 -23.39
C LYS A 259 23.57 -6.80 -22.50
N ALA A 260 24.67 -6.08 -22.27
CA ALA A 260 25.75 -6.53 -21.39
C ALA A 260 25.26 -6.69 -19.94
N TRP A 261 24.51 -5.71 -19.44
CA TRP A 261 23.89 -5.77 -18.12
C TRP A 261 22.87 -6.91 -18.00
N LYS A 262 22.02 -7.09 -19.01
CA LYS A 262 21.01 -8.15 -19.10
C LYS A 262 21.64 -9.55 -19.05
N SER A 263 22.71 -9.78 -19.81
CA SER A 263 23.44 -11.06 -19.79
C SER A 263 23.99 -11.39 -18.39
N THR A 264 24.59 -10.39 -17.74
CA THR A 264 25.05 -10.50 -16.35
C THR A 264 23.88 -10.78 -15.40
N PHE A 265 22.74 -10.11 -15.63
CA PHE A 265 21.54 -10.29 -14.83
C PHE A 265 20.97 -11.69 -14.91
N LEU A 266 20.80 -12.22 -16.13
CA LEU A 266 20.26 -13.56 -16.36
C LEU A 266 21.17 -14.64 -15.73
N SER A 267 22.49 -14.49 -15.89
CA SER A 267 23.46 -15.41 -15.26
C SER A 267 23.34 -15.40 -13.74
N ARG A 268 23.19 -14.21 -13.15
CA ARG A 268 23.01 -14.07 -11.70
C ARG A 268 21.66 -14.63 -11.24
N LEU A 269 20.61 -14.42 -12.02
CA LEU A 269 19.28 -14.95 -11.73
C LEU A 269 19.30 -16.49 -11.71
N GLN A 270 19.96 -17.13 -12.68
CA GLN A 270 20.14 -18.58 -12.70
C GLN A 270 20.90 -19.08 -11.46
N ALA A 271 21.97 -18.40 -11.03
CA ALA A 271 22.68 -18.73 -9.80
C ALA A 271 21.76 -18.61 -8.56
N LEU A 272 20.91 -17.59 -8.50
CA LEU A 272 19.93 -17.42 -7.42
C LEU A 272 18.85 -18.52 -7.42
N VAL A 273 18.40 -18.96 -8.60
CA VAL A 273 17.47 -20.10 -8.72
C VAL A 273 18.10 -21.38 -8.17
N ARG A 274 19.40 -21.58 -8.39
CA ARG A 274 20.18 -22.72 -7.86
C ARG A 274 20.52 -22.62 -6.37
N GLY A 275 20.16 -21.51 -5.71
CA GLY A 275 20.44 -21.30 -4.29
C GLY A 275 21.86 -20.79 -3.99
N GLU A 276 22.63 -20.40 -5.01
CA GLU A 276 24.00 -19.93 -4.85
C GLU A 276 24.03 -18.51 -4.25
N LYS A 277 24.40 -18.43 -2.97
CA LYS A 277 24.66 -17.15 -2.29
C LYS A 277 25.98 -16.57 -2.81
N GLN A 278 26.00 -15.28 -3.16
CA GLN A 278 27.27 -14.62 -3.44
C GLN A 278 28.06 -14.53 -2.15
N ALA A 279 29.27 -15.08 -2.14
CA ALA A 279 30.27 -14.67 -1.17
C ALA A 279 30.59 -13.19 -1.42
N CYS A 280 30.67 -12.39 -0.36
CA CYS A 280 31.21 -11.04 -0.47
C CYS A 280 32.64 -11.16 -1.01
N SER A 281 32.95 -10.53 -2.14
CA SER A 281 34.22 -10.70 -2.84
C SER A 281 35.43 -10.10 -2.12
N GLY A 282 35.30 -9.65 -0.87
CA GLY A 282 36.41 -9.13 -0.06
C GLY A 282 36.99 -7.79 -0.51
N ASP A 283 36.81 -7.39 -1.77
CA ASP A 283 37.37 -6.16 -2.38
C ASP A 283 36.59 -4.88 -2.04
N CYS A 284 36.09 -4.78 -0.80
CA CYS A 284 35.55 -3.53 -0.30
C CYS A 284 36.68 -2.54 -0.01
N ARG A 285 36.97 -1.64 -0.97
CA ARG A 285 37.81 -0.46 -0.71
C ARG A 285 37.16 0.37 0.39
N LYS A 286 37.80 0.37 1.57
CA LYS A 286 37.35 0.86 2.90
C LYS A 286 36.65 -0.21 3.74
N GLY A 287 37.48 -1.04 4.37
CA GLY A 287 37.09 -2.14 5.24
C GLY A 287 36.34 -1.70 6.51
N LYS A 288 35.02 -1.89 6.52
CA LYS A 288 34.21 -2.08 7.74
C LYS A 288 33.02 -3.03 7.48
N CYS A 289 33.25 -4.19 6.88
CA CYS A 289 32.25 -5.26 6.90
C CYS A 289 32.39 -6.06 8.20
N LYS A 290 31.83 -5.55 9.31
CA LYS A 290 31.74 -6.32 10.56
C LYS A 290 30.58 -7.31 10.48
N ASN A 291 30.85 -8.52 9.98
CA ASN A 291 29.96 -9.65 10.24
C ASN A 291 30.45 -10.36 11.50
N LYS A 292 29.99 -9.94 12.68
CA LYS A 292 30.33 -10.61 13.94
C LYS A 292 29.39 -11.80 14.15
N LYS A 293 29.91 -13.02 13.92
CA LYS A 293 29.50 -14.19 14.70
C LYS A 293 29.91 -13.90 16.15
N HIS A 294 28.97 -13.66 17.04
CA HIS A 294 29.24 -13.66 18.47
C HIS A 294 28.92 -15.05 19.03
N GLN A 295 29.97 -15.85 19.25
CA GLN A 295 30.01 -16.81 20.35
C GLN A 295 30.32 -16.03 21.64
N HIS A 296 29.71 -16.49 22.73
CA HIS A 296 29.86 -16.01 24.10
C HIS A 296 31.33 -15.82 24.52
N ARG A 297 31.65 -14.67 25.12
CA ARG A 297 32.34 -14.59 26.42
C ARG A 297 32.28 -13.17 26.97
N GLU A 298 31.83 -13.07 28.21
CA GLU A 298 31.89 -11.88 29.05
C GLU A 298 33.34 -11.52 29.32
N GLU A 299 33.67 -10.23 29.29
CA GLU A 299 34.50 -9.58 30.31
C GLU A 299 34.44 -8.06 30.16
N ASN A 300 34.68 -7.43 31.28
CA ASN A 300 34.27 -6.10 31.71
C ASN A 300 35.39 -5.06 31.45
N GLU A 301 35.06 -3.79 31.72
CA GLU A 301 35.98 -2.63 31.87
C GLU A 301 36.47 -1.95 30.59
N GLN A 302 36.75 -0.64 30.54
CA GLN A 302 36.37 0.56 31.30
C GLN A 302 36.76 1.73 30.37
N ASN A 303 35.90 2.75 30.36
CA ASN A 303 36.18 4.18 30.21
C ASN A 303 37.60 4.65 29.80
N ALA A 304 37.74 5.32 28.66
CA ALA A 304 38.74 6.37 28.44
C ALA A 304 38.29 7.30 27.30
N GLY A 305 38.19 8.60 27.60
CA GLY A 305 37.88 9.65 26.64
C GLY A 305 39.12 10.23 25.95
N THR A 306 38.88 10.91 24.85
CA THR A 306 39.78 11.86 24.15
C THR A 306 38.88 12.62 23.18
N GLN A 307 38.55 13.89 23.45
CA GLN A 307 39.27 15.11 23.03
C GLN A 307 39.40 15.24 21.51
N GLU A 308 38.72 16.28 21.01
CA GLU A 308 38.73 16.81 19.66
C GLU A 308 40.08 17.46 19.33
N GLU A 309 40.50 17.37 18.07
CA GLU A 309 41.22 18.46 17.40
C GLU A 309 40.78 18.58 15.93
N HIS A 310 40.74 19.83 15.51
CA HIS A 310 40.11 20.43 14.33
C HIS A 310 41.10 20.55 13.15
N SER A 311 40.58 20.68 11.92
CA SER A 311 41.05 21.51 10.77
C SER A 311 40.83 20.76 9.44
N SER A 312 40.46 21.36 8.32
CA SER A 312 40.10 22.74 7.95
C SER A 312 39.36 22.69 6.61
N GLU A 313 38.62 23.75 6.35
CA GLU A 313 37.69 24.05 5.25
C GLU A 313 38.30 23.99 3.84
N GLU A 314 37.44 23.92 2.82
CA GLU A 314 37.49 24.86 1.69
C GLU A 314 36.08 25.04 1.09
N ILE A 315 35.62 26.29 1.12
CA ILE A 315 34.39 26.83 0.54
C ILE A 315 34.72 27.37 -0.86
N PHE A 316 33.79 27.27 -1.81
CA PHE A 316 33.70 28.22 -2.92
C PHE A 316 32.24 28.54 -3.26
N GLU A 317 31.93 29.84 -3.21
CA GLU A 317 30.67 30.51 -3.50
C GLU A 317 30.48 30.78 -5.00
N THR A 318 29.27 31.24 -5.37
CA THR A 318 28.93 32.36 -6.32
C THR A 318 27.56 32.05 -6.98
N SER A 319 26.60 32.93 -7.25
CA SER A 319 26.36 34.36 -6.99
C SER A 319 24.86 34.60 -7.15
N SER A 320 24.34 35.54 -6.40
CA SER A 320 23.00 36.17 -6.43
C SER A 320 22.87 37.26 -7.50
N GLU A 321 21.63 37.54 -7.95
CA GLU A 321 20.99 38.87 -8.23
C GLU A 321 19.45 38.62 -8.18
N GLU A 322 18.70 39.03 -7.16
CA GLU A 322 18.02 40.33 -6.88
C GLU A 322 16.86 40.71 -7.84
N ASP A 323 15.61 40.68 -7.35
CA ASP A 323 14.80 41.91 -7.25
C ASP A 323 13.70 41.82 -6.16
N SER A 324 13.45 42.98 -5.58
CA SER A 324 12.76 43.37 -4.35
C SER A 324 11.21 43.35 -4.44
N SER A 325 10.44 43.07 -3.38
CA SER A 325 9.97 44.08 -2.40
C SER A 325 9.14 43.45 -1.25
N HIS A 326 9.23 44.09 -0.07
CA HIS A 326 8.60 43.80 1.24
C HIS A 326 7.05 43.69 1.20
N GLU A 327 6.36 42.94 2.08
CA GLU A 327 6.16 43.21 3.53
C GLU A 327 6.05 41.93 4.41
N GLU A 328 6.33 42.14 5.69
CA GLU A 328 6.56 41.19 6.77
C GLU A 328 5.28 40.56 7.35
N GLU A 329 5.33 39.29 7.77
CA GLU A 329 4.95 38.92 9.14
C GLU A 329 5.54 37.56 9.57
N ALA A 330 6.00 37.52 10.81
CA ALA A 330 6.93 36.55 11.36
C ALA A 330 6.27 35.32 12.01
N SER A 331 6.80 34.12 11.74
CA SER A 331 6.97 33.03 12.72
C SER A 331 7.81 31.92 12.10
N ARG A 332 9.13 32.07 12.20
CA ARG A 332 10.11 31.13 11.67
C ARG A 332 10.29 29.98 12.67
N GLY A 333 9.73 28.81 12.33
CA GLY A 333 9.90 27.57 13.11
C GLY A 333 11.36 27.15 13.15
N SER A 334 11.93 27.17 14.35
CA SER A 334 13.29 26.67 14.62
C SER A 334 13.33 25.15 14.41
N VAL A 335 14.22 24.71 13.52
CA VAL A 335 14.59 23.29 13.36
C VAL A 335 15.52 22.95 14.53
N ILE A 336 15.06 22.06 15.41
CA ILE A 336 15.76 21.65 16.63
C ILE A 336 16.60 20.40 16.32
N ASP A 337 17.90 20.46 16.61
CA ASP A 337 18.90 19.42 16.32
C ASP A 337 18.88 18.27 17.37
N VAL A 338 19.51 17.15 17.03
CA VAL A 338 19.50 15.87 17.78
C VAL A 338 20.08 15.98 19.20
N GLU A 339 20.90 16.99 19.47
CA GLU A 339 21.49 17.25 20.79
C GLU A 339 20.47 17.77 21.81
N ASP A 340 19.43 18.48 21.35
CA ASP A 340 18.39 19.06 22.22
C ASP A 340 17.44 17.99 22.77
N LEU A 341 17.26 16.86 22.09
CA LEU A 341 16.47 15.73 22.61
C LEU A 341 17.18 15.00 23.77
N GLY A 342 18.51 14.95 23.76
CA GLY A 342 19.31 14.35 24.84
C GLY A 342 19.18 15.14 26.14
N ASN A 343 19.17 16.48 26.03
CA ASN A 343 18.94 17.36 27.17
C ASN A 343 17.53 17.20 27.73
N VAL A 344 16.50 17.15 26.88
CA VAL A 344 15.11 16.93 27.31
C VAL A 344 14.94 15.61 28.08
N MET A 345 15.60 14.53 27.64
CA MET A 345 15.55 13.23 28.32
C MET A 345 16.27 13.24 29.68
N ASN A 346 17.34 14.01 29.81
CA ASN A 346 18.03 14.24 31.08
C ASN A 346 17.19 15.10 32.04
N HIS A 347 16.51 16.13 31.54
CA HIS A 347 15.54 16.91 32.31
C HIS A 347 14.36 16.06 32.79
N MET A 348 13.90 15.11 31.96
CA MET A 348 12.81 14.18 32.31
C MET A 348 13.23 13.15 33.37
N LYS A 349 14.48 12.65 33.32
CA LYS A 349 15.07 11.83 34.40
C LYS A 349 15.25 12.63 35.70
N LYS A 350 15.62 13.91 35.61
CA LYS A 350 15.79 14.81 36.76
C LYS A 350 14.43 15.15 37.41
N ALA A 351 13.37 15.33 36.61
CA ALA A 351 11.99 15.51 37.09
C ALA A 351 11.42 14.23 37.72
N LYS A 352 11.74 13.05 37.17
CA LYS A 352 11.37 11.76 37.76
C LYS A 352 12.05 11.51 39.12
N LYS A 353 13.31 11.92 39.27
CA LYS A 353 14.08 11.83 40.53
C LYS A 353 13.57 12.82 41.59
N LYS A 354 13.07 14.00 41.19
CA LYS A 354 12.38 14.96 42.08
C LYS A 354 11.05 14.39 42.60
N ASN A 355 10.23 13.80 41.74
CA ASN A 355 8.94 13.19 42.14
C ASN A 355 9.10 11.95 43.02
N GLU A 356 10.16 11.14 42.85
CA GLU A 356 10.43 10.00 43.74
C GLU A 356 10.91 10.43 45.14
N THR A 357 11.42 11.65 45.28
CA THR A 357 11.88 12.20 46.57
C THR A 357 10.71 12.79 47.37
N GLU A 358 9.72 13.39 46.71
CA GLU A 358 8.48 13.88 47.35
C GLU A 358 7.59 12.74 47.89
N VAL A 359 7.62 11.55 47.27
CA VAL A 359 6.84 10.38 47.73
C VAL A 359 7.41 9.75 49.00
N LYS A 360 8.67 10.04 49.38
CA LYS A 360 9.28 9.53 50.63
C LYS A 360 9.04 10.41 51.86
N LEU A 361 8.45 11.61 51.70
CA LEU A 361 8.20 12.54 52.79
C LEU A 361 6.69 12.76 53.03
N SER A 362 5.90 11.69 53.03
CA SER A 362 4.49 11.74 53.47
C SER A 362 4.01 10.37 53.97
N LYS A 363 4.78 9.77 54.90
CA LYS A 363 4.22 8.75 55.81
C LYS A 363 3.68 9.45 57.06
N GLN A 364 2.48 10.01 56.93
CA GLN A 364 1.56 10.30 58.04
C GLN A 364 0.17 10.43 57.40
N GLY A 365 -0.71 9.46 57.64
CA GLY A 365 -2.13 9.59 57.30
C GLY A 365 -2.92 10.22 58.45
N PRO A 366 -4.25 10.34 58.34
CA PRO A 366 -5.03 10.74 57.18
C PRO A 366 -5.55 12.17 57.38
N VAL A 367 -5.39 13.04 56.40
CA VAL A 367 -6.17 14.29 56.32
C VAL A 367 -7.00 14.20 55.06
N LYS A 368 -8.33 14.14 55.24
CA LYS A 368 -9.30 14.29 54.16
C LYS A 368 -9.19 15.71 53.63
N SER A 369 -8.54 15.88 52.48
CA SER A 369 -8.77 17.01 51.60
C SER A 369 -9.57 16.49 50.41
N GLU A 370 -10.85 16.80 50.39
CA GLU A 370 -11.71 16.68 49.22
C GLU A 370 -11.17 17.65 48.15
N ASP A 371 -11.17 17.19 46.89
CA ASP A 371 -10.68 17.86 45.67
C ASP A 371 -9.17 17.83 45.36
N ALA A 372 -8.61 16.63 45.24
CA ALA A 372 -7.44 16.41 44.37
C ALA A 372 -7.94 16.13 42.94
N GLU A 373 -7.90 17.13 42.06
CA GLU A 373 -8.35 17.00 40.67
C GLU A 373 -7.61 15.83 39.97
N ALA A 374 -8.38 14.89 39.41
CA ALA A 374 -7.82 13.70 38.78
C ALA A 374 -6.86 14.09 37.64
N ARG A 375 -5.65 13.51 37.65
CA ARG A 375 -4.59 13.82 36.68
C ARG A 375 -5.00 13.44 35.24
N GLU A 376 -4.70 14.30 34.27
CA GLU A 376 -4.90 13.99 32.85
C GLU A 376 -4.00 12.85 32.37
N MET A 377 -4.50 12.05 31.41
CA MET A 377 -3.76 10.93 30.85
C MET A 377 -2.70 11.38 29.85
N ILE A 378 -3.02 12.39 29.04
CA ILE A 378 -2.14 12.90 28.00
C ILE A 378 -1.34 14.09 28.56
N THR A 379 -0.03 13.92 28.74
CA THR A 379 0.85 15.02 29.13
C THR A 379 1.06 16.00 27.99
N PRO A 380 1.42 17.27 28.25
CA PRO A 380 1.70 18.26 27.19
C PRO A 380 2.73 17.77 26.16
N ALA A 381 3.84 17.18 26.62
CA ALA A 381 4.85 16.62 25.72
C ALA A 381 4.32 15.45 24.85
N LEU A 382 3.45 14.61 25.41
CA LEU A 382 2.81 13.53 24.66
C LEU A 382 1.77 14.07 23.66
N ARG A 383 1.07 15.14 24.03
CA ARG A 383 0.12 15.85 23.18
C ARG A 383 0.81 16.37 21.92
N ASP A 384 1.98 16.98 22.05
CA ASP A 384 2.75 17.49 20.92
C ASP A 384 3.23 16.36 20.00
N ALA A 385 3.76 15.27 20.58
CA ALA A 385 4.22 14.12 19.82
C ALA A 385 3.09 13.44 19.03
N LEU A 386 1.94 13.20 19.67
CA LEU A 386 0.78 12.59 19.02
C LEU A 386 0.16 13.51 17.97
N THR A 387 0.12 14.83 18.22
CA THR A 387 -0.39 15.80 17.23
C THR A 387 0.47 15.79 15.97
N LYS A 388 1.81 15.74 16.09
CA LYS A 388 2.73 15.57 14.97
C LYS A 388 2.51 14.28 14.18
N GLN A 389 2.07 13.21 14.84
CA GLN A 389 1.71 11.93 14.19
C GLN A 389 0.32 11.94 13.53
N GLY A 390 -0.37 13.08 13.54
CA GLY A 390 -1.65 13.30 12.87
C GLY A 390 -2.87 12.88 13.71
N TYR A 391 -2.73 12.75 15.03
CA TYR A 391 -3.88 12.62 15.92
C TYR A 391 -4.53 13.99 16.16
N ARG A 392 -5.84 13.97 16.39
CA ARG A 392 -6.59 15.05 17.03
C ARG A 392 -7.03 14.55 18.38
N LEU A 393 -6.46 15.12 19.43
CA LEU A 393 -6.64 14.67 20.80
C LEU A 393 -7.86 15.34 21.40
N ILE A 394 -8.68 14.55 22.09
CA ILE A 394 -9.99 14.93 22.60
C ILE A 394 -9.92 14.84 24.12
N GLY A 395 -10.19 15.96 24.78
CA GLY A 395 -10.07 16.08 26.22
C GLY A 395 -8.71 15.62 26.77
N SER A 396 -8.77 14.83 27.84
CA SER A 396 -7.64 14.37 28.64
C SER A 396 -7.10 13.00 28.23
N HIS A 397 -7.86 12.20 27.46
CA HIS A 397 -7.50 10.80 27.20
C HIS A 397 -7.89 10.21 25.84
N SER A 398 -8.78 10.86 25.09
CA SER A 398 -9.34 10.33 23.84
C SER A 398 -8.62 10.87 22.61
N GLY A 399 -8.87 10.26 21.44
CA GLY A 399 -8.32 10.78 20.21
C GLY A 399 -8.95 10.21 18.95
N VAL A 400 -8.90 11.00 17.88
CA VAL A 400 -9.37 10.65 16.54
C VAL A 400 -8.26 10.86 15.51
N LYS A 401 -8.24 10.03 14.48
CA LYS A 401 -7.28 10.09 13.38
C LYS A 401 -7.96 9.74 12.06
N LEU A 402 -7.40 10.22 10.95
CA LEU A 402 -7.81 9.75 9.63
C LEU A 402 -7.13 8.42 9.30
N CYS A 403 -7.95 7.41 9.00
CA CYS A 403 -7.48 6.12 8.49
C CYS A 403 -6.68 6.29 7.19
N ARG A 404 -5.68 5.41 7.00
CA ARG A 404 -4.94 5.29 5.74
C ARG A 404 -5.88 5.23 4.52
N TRP A 405 -6.88 4.36 4.60
CA TRP A 405 -7.81 4.11 3.48
C TRP A 405 -8.85 5.21 3.29
N THR A 406 -9.22 5.93 4.36
CA THR A 406 -10.01 7.16 4.23
C THR A 406 -9.24 8.18 3.41
N LYS A 407 -7.95 8.40 3.70
CA LYS A 407 -7.09 9.29 2.92
C LYS A 407 -6.86 8.81 1.49
N SER A 408 -6.73 7.49 1.27
CA SER A 408 -6.56 6.89 -0.06
C SER A 408 -7.80 7.14 -0.93
N MET A 409 -8.98 6.88 -0.37
CA MET A 409 -10.25 7.10 -1.06
C MET A 409 -10.50 8.59 -1.31
N LEU A 410 -10.14 9.46 -0.36
CA LEU A 410 -10.12 10.92 -0.52
C LEU A 410 -9.03 11.43 -1.50
N ARG A 411 -8.26 10.55 -2.14
CA ARG A 411 -7.33 10.92 -3.22
C ARG A 411 -7.68 10.23 -4.54
N GLY A 412 -8.84 9.58 -4.63
CA GLY A 412 -9.24 8.81 -5.81
C GLY A 412 -8.48 7.48 -5.98
N ARG A 413 -7.76 7.00 -4.96
CA ARG A 413 -6.95 5.78 -5.03
C ARG A 413 -7.68 4.51 -4.53
N GLY A 414 -8.97 4.62 -4.20
CA GLY A 414 -9.81 3.51 -3.76
C GLY A 414 -9.93 3.34 -2.24
N GLY A 415 -10.80 2.42 -1.82
CA GLY A 415 -11.11 2.13 -0.41
C GLY A 415 -10.41 0.88 0.14
N CYS A 416 -10.57 0.62 1.44
CA CYS A 416 -10.03 -0.59 2.07
C CYS A 416 -10.78 -1.85 1.64
N TYR A 417 -10.34 -3.01 2.13
CA TYR A 417 -11.06 -4.27 1.94
C TYR A 417 -12.55 -4.18 2.29
N LYS A 418 -12.93 -3.40 3.32
CA LYS A 418 -14.34 -3.26 3.71
C LYS A 418 -15.17 -2.53 2.65
N HIS A 419 -14.57 -1.64 1.88
CA HIS A 419 -15.21 -1.02 0.74
C HIS A 419 -15.48 -2.05 -0.36
N THR A 420 -14.45 -2.84 -0.70
CA THR A 420 -14.55 -3.86 -1.75
C THR A 420 -15.54 -4.98 -1.41
N PHE A 421 -15.50 -5.50 -0.18
CA PHE A 421 -16.30 -6.67 0.20
C PHE A 421 -17.67 -6.33 0.78
N TYR A 422 -17.82 -5.18 1.45
CA TYR A 422 -19.06 -4.81 2.15
C TYR A 422 -19.69 -3.51 1.64
N GLY A 423 -19.12 -2.88 0.61
CA GLY A 423 -19.64 -1.60 0.09
C GLY A 423 -19.50 -0.41 1.04
N ILE A 424 -18.74 -0.56 2.14
CA ILE A 424 -18.56 0.51 3.12
C ILE A 424 -17.71 1.63 2.51
N GLU A 425 -18.27 2.82 2.43
CA GLU A 425 -17.60 4.01 1.92
C GLU A 425 -16.41 4.41 2.82
N SER A 426 -15.18 4.03 2.43
CA SER A 426 -13.98 4.25 3.27
C SER A 426 -13.71 5.72 3.58
N HIS A 427 -14.14 6.65 2.71
CA HIS A 427 -14.03 8.09 2.93
C HIS A 427 -14.92 8.60 4.08
N ARG A 428 -15.88 7.80 4.56
CA ARG A 428 -16.74 8.09 5.72
C ARG A 428 -16.29 7.37 7.00
N CYS A 429 -15.28 6.52 6.91
CA CYS A 429 -14.76 5.79 8.07
C CYS A 429 -13.96 6.71 9.00
N MET A 430 -14.19 6.57 10.31
CA MET A 430 -13.47 7.30 11.35
C MET A 430 -12.67 6.34 12.25
N GLU A 431 -11.38 6.59 12.43
CA GLU A 431 -10.56 5.92 13.45
C GLU A 431 -10.64 6.75 14.74
N THR A 432 -11.45 6.30 15.68
CA THR A 432 -11.62 6.94 16.99
C THR A 432 -11.31 5.97 18.11
N THR A 433 -10.83 6.50 19.24
CA THR A 433 -10.68 5.74 20.47
C THR A 433 -11.10 6.57 21.67
N PRO A 434 -11.96 6.03 22.56
CA PRO A 434 -12.34 6.69 23.80
C PRO A 434 -11.24 6.55 24.87
N SER A 435 -10.12 5.89 24.55
CA SER A 435 -8.94 5.86 25.39
C SER A 435 -7.70 5.50 24.59
N LEU A 436 -6.72 6.38 24.62
CA LEU A 436 -5.40 6.08 24.08
C LEU A 436 -4.66 5.05 24.94
N ALA A 437 -4.99 4.89 26.24
CA ALA A 437 -4.40 3.84 27.06
C ALA A 437 -4.81 2.45 26.56
N CYS A 438 -3.84 1.62 26.21
CA CYS A 438 -4.09 0.26 25.73
C CYS A 438 -2.97 -0.69 26.17
N ALA A 439 -3.32 -1.70 26.95
CA ALA A 439 -2.36 -2.70 27.44
C ALA A 439 -1.90 -3.68 26.35
N ASN A 440 -2.68 -3.85 25.28
CA ASN A 440 -2.47 -4.94 24.32
C ASN A 440 -1.39 -4.67 23.27
N LYS A 441 -0.83 -3.44 23.20
CA LYS A 441 0.30 -3.03 22.33
C LYS A 441 0.40 -3.79 21.00
N CYS A 442 -0.69 -3.88 20.26
CA CYS A 442 -0.75 -4.72 19.07
C CYS A 442 0.22 -4.21 18.00
N VAL A 443 0.91 -5.12 17.31
CA VAL A 443 1.88 -4.80 16.25
C VAL A 443 1.23 -3.98 15.12
N PHE A 444 -0.03 -4.25 14.81
CA PHE A 444 -0.80 -3.58 13.75
C PHE A 444 -1.74 -2.48 14.28
N CYS A 445 -1.51 -1.98 15.50
CA CYS A 445 -2.37 -0.94 16.04
C CYS A 445 -2.10 0.41 15.39
N TRP A 446 -3.15 1.12 15.00
CA TRP A 446 -3.03 2.51 14.59
C TRP A 446 -2.69 3.45 15.76
N ARG A 447 -2.96 3.01 17.02
CA ARG A 447 -2.61 3.71 18.27
C ARG A 447 -1.13 3.56 18.60
N HIS A 448 -0.54 4.62 19.15
CA HIS A 448 0.90 4.67 19.46
C HIS A 448 1.31 3.69 20.58
N HIS A 449 2.51 3.13 20.47
CA HIS A 449 3.02 2.08 21.38
C HIS A 449 3.53 2.61 22.74
N THR A 450 3.70 3.94 22.88
CA THR A 450 4.08 4.60 24.14
C THR A 450 2.89 5.07 24.97
N ASN A 451 1.67 4.64 24.63
CA ASN A 451 0.50 5.06 25.38
C ASN A 451 0.56 4.52 26.82
N PRO A 452 0.09 5.31 27.80
CA PRO A 452 0.15 4.92 29.20
C PRO A 452 -0.67 3.64 29.42
N VAL A 453 -0.16 2.76 30.29
CA VAL A 453 -0.83 1.53 30.70
C VAL A 453 -1.11 1.57 32.20
N GLY A 454 -2.26 1.04 32.58
CA GLY A 454 -2.70 0.90 33.97
C GLY A 454 -3.63 -0.30 34.08
N THR A 455 -3.61 -0.97 35.23
CA THR A 455 -4.55 -2.04 35.58
C THR A 455 -5.92 -1.49 35.97
N GLU A 456 -5.97 -0.23 36.43
CA GLU A 456 -7.17 0.49 36.83
C GLU A 456 -7.19 1.90 36.23
N TRP A 457 -8.38 2.44 36.03
CA TRP A 457 -8.56 3.80 35.53
C TRP A 457 -8.31 4.82 36.64
N ARG A 458 -7.25 5.63 36.48
CA ARG A 458 -6.81 6.63 37.47
C ARG A 458 -6.77 8.05 36.92
N TRP A 459 -7.31 8.26 35.74
CA TRP A 459 -7.23 9.54 35.02
C TRP A 459 -8.56 10.27 35.06
N LYS A 460 -8.52 11.57 34.77
CA LYS A 460 -9.72 12.38 34.54
C LYS A 460 -10.62 11.69 33.51
N MET A 461 -11.91 11.56 33.83
CA MET A 461 -12.89 10.95 32.95
C MET A 461 -13.69 12.06 32.26
N ASP A 462 -13.40 12.28 30.98
CA ASP A 462 -14.18 13.20 30.15
C ASP A 462 -15.60 12.63 29.87
N GLN A 463 -16.57 13.53 29.74
CA GLN A 463 -17.96 13.17 29.45
C GLN A 463 -18.09 12.46 28.09
N PRO A 464 -18.86 11.35 27.97
CA PRO A 464 -19.01 10.62 26.71
C PRO A 464 -19.53 11.47 25.56
N GLU A 465 -20.50 12.35 25.82
CA GLU A 465 -21.12 13.23 24.83
C GLU A 465 -20.09 14.19 24.24
N LYS A 466 -19.23 14.76 25.10
CA LYS A 466 -18.11 15.61 24.70
C LYS A 466 -17.13 14.85 23.80
N ILE A 467 -16.79 13.61 24.17
CA ILE A 467 -15.86 12.79 23.38
C ILE A 467 -16.41 12.53 21.99
N LEU A 468 -17.69 12.16 21.88
CA LEU A 468 -18.33 11.88 20.61
C LEU A 468 -18.41 13.14 19.73
N GLN A 469 -18.88 14.24 20.29
CA GLN A 469 -19.04 15.51 19.58
C GLN A 469 -17.70 16.01 19.04
N GLU A 470 -16.67 16.07 19.90
CA GLU A 470 -15.33 16.50 19.48
C GLU A 470 -14.70 15.51 18.50
N ALA A 471 -14.98 14.20 18.58
CA ALA A 471 -14.47 13.23 17.60
C ALA A 471 -15.04 13.49 16.20
N ILE A 472 -16.35 13.71 16.10
CA ILE A 472 -17.03 14.01 14.83
C ILE A 472 -16.50 15.32 14.26
N GLU A 473 -16.46 16.38 15.06
CA GLU A 473 -15.98 17.70 14.62
C GLU A 473 -14.54 17.66 14.14
N ASN A 474 -13.63 17.05 14.92
CA ASN A 474 -12.22 16.91 14.53
C ASN A 474 -12.06 16.06 13.27
N HIS A 475 -12.83 14.98 13.12
CA HIS A 475 -12.80 14.15 11.92
C HIS A 475 -13.27 14.93 10.69
N GLN A 476 -14.40 15.62 10.77
CA GLN A 476 -14.91 16.47 9.69
C GLN A 476 -13.94 17.59 9.34
N ASN A 477 -13.32 18.23 10.33
CA ASN A 477 -12.32 19.28 10.10
C ASN A 477 -11.08 18.73 9.37
N MET A 478 -10.62 17.53 9.72
CA MET A 478 -9.54 16.87 8.97
C MET A 478 -9.95 16.53 7.53
N ILE A 479 -11.20 16.14 7.28
CA ILE A 479 -11.69 15.89 5.91
C ILE A 479 -11.80 17.20 5.12
N LYS A 480 -12.26 18.29 5.74
CA LYS A 480 -12.35 19.62 5.11
C LYS A 480 -10.99 20.12 4.59
N GLN A 481 -9.88 19.69 5.19
CA GLN A 481 -8.53 20.02 4.71
C GLN A 481 -8.20 19.42 3.33
N PHE A 482 -8.98 18.45 2.83
CA PHE A 482 -8.82 17.88 1.49
C PHE A 482 -9.63 18.63 0.41
N ARG A 483 -10.27 19.76 0.75
CA ARG A 483 -10.94 20.64 -0.23
C ARG A 483 -9.91 21.17 -1.24
N GLY A 484 -10.30 21.23 -2.51
CA GLY A 484 -9.45 21.71 -3.61
C GLY A 484 -8.67 20.63 -4.36
N ASN A 485 -8.74 19.36 -3.94
CA ASN A 485 -8.15 18.27 -4.71
C ASN A 485 -8.97 18.00 -5.99
N GLN A 486 -8.41 18.31 -7.17
CA GLN A 486 -9.08 18.18 -8.47
C GLN A 486 -9.65 16.78 -8.72
N THR A 487 -8.93 15.74 -8.31
CA THR A 487 -9.31 14.32 -8.49
C THR A 487 -10.56 13.93 -7.69
N LEU A 488 -10.93 14.75 -6.70
CA LEU A 488 -12.11 14.54 -5.85
C LEU A 488 -13.39 15.21 -6.34
N TYR A 489 -13.32 16.13 -7.30
CA TYR A 489 -14.51 16.76 -7.88
C TYR A 489 -15.20 15.83 -8.90
N ASP A 490 -14.40 15.07 -9.65
CA ASP A 490 -14.91 14.14 -10.68
C ASP A 490 -15.61 12.91 -10.07
N HIS A 491 -15.17 12.47 -8.89
CA HIS A 491 -15.86 11.46 -8.11
C HIS A 491 -16.78 12.16 -7.11
N LEU A 492 -18.10 12.04 -7.27
CA LEU A 492 -19.24 12.57 -6.47
C LEU A 492 -19.14 12.57 -4.90
N VAL A 493 -18.02 12.13 -4.35
CA VAL A 493 -17.61 12.04 -2.93
C VAL A 493 -17.73 13.39 -2.21
N LEU A 494 -17.21 14.48 -2.77
CA LEU A 494 -17.25 15.78 -2.08
C LEU A 494 -18.64 16.43 -2.08
N LEU A 495 -19.41 16.24 -3.15
CA LEU A 495 -20.78 16.76 -3.24
C LEU A 495 -21.65 16.13 -2.16
N ARG A 496 -21.59 14.81 -1.94
CA ARG A 496 -22.39 14.13 -0.91
C ARG A 496 -22.00 14.52 0.52
N TYR A 497 -20.71 14.74 0.79
CA TYR A 497 -20.23 15.02 2.16
C TYR A 497 -20.53 16.44 2.64
N PHE A 498 -20.55 17.43 1.74
CA PHE A 498 -20.80 18.83 2.09
C PHE A 498 -22.24 19.30 1.87
N THR A 499 -23.08 18.51 1.19
CA THR A 499 -24.50 18.82 1.00
C THR A 499 -25.41 18.08 1.98
N ASN A 500 -24.93 17.04 2.67
CA ASN A 500 -25.72 16.29 3.66
C ASN A 500 -25.09 16.40 5.06
N PRO A 501 -25.63 17.25 5.96
CA PRO A 501 -25.06 17.47 7.28
C PRO A 501 -25.34 16.36 8.30
N LEU A 502 -26.10 15.31 7.98
CA LEU A 502 -26.47 14.25 8.92
C LEU A 502 -26.52 12.89 8.23
N CYS A 503 -25.55 12.03 8.53
CA CYS A 503 -25.63 10.58 8.38
C CYS A 503 -24.48 9.89 9.10
#